data_AF-A0A7C3B8X8-F1
#
_entry.id   AF-A0A7C3B8X8-F1
#
_cell.length_a   1.000
_cell.length_b   1.000
_cell.length_c   1.000
_cell.angle_alpha   90.00
_cell.angle_beta   90.00
_cell.angle_gamma   90.00
#
_symmetry.space_group_name_H-M   'P 1'
#
loop_
_entity.id
_entity.type
_entity.pdbx_description
1 polymer ?
#
loop_
_entity_poly.entity_id
_entity_poly.type
_entity_poly.pdbx_seq_one_letter_code
_entity_poly.pdbx_strand_id
1 'polypeptide(L)'
;MPACTHVGHGVRVVLDWDYHRLAHAADAVIRELTGPYPRAAILYARLMDDPQVLALWDLTGYMAVEKLGYNDHGQMHAQVVGSNALRLLHLLIEGGVEPDVVTSDAGALEDAYVVVLAAALLHDVGNQIARKGHEAYGVTLAQPVLARHLPHIYPDPAQCQVLTGFVLSAIASHDCNPTPATLEAAIVAVADGADMTQGRGQVAFDRGKADIHAVSAMAIREVTIRPGEETPAHIEVVMDNPAGLFQVEKLLGRKLVLSGLERYISLRACVIPEADQTNQSFHCLVLRQGRFQPETLPPQPDEPWPVDPVCGMDVAPGQAAGSILYHGIRYHFCSEACLSRFRDDPSHYVQGDAS
;
A
#
# COMPACT_ATOMS: atom_id res chain seq x y z
N MET A 1 19.24 3.91 -19.18
CA MET A 1 18.71 3.32 -20.44
C MET A 1 17.73 4.33 -21.05
N PRO A 2 17.56 4.45 -22.37
CA PRO A 2 16.63 5.45 -22.93
C PRO A 2 15.18 5.09 -22.59
N ALA A 3 14.34 6.08 -22.28
CA ALA A 3 12.92 5.89 -21.95
C ALA A 3 12.18 5.03 -22.99
N CYS A 4 11.32 4.11 -22.52
CA CYS A 4 10.49 3.30 -23.41
C CYS A 4 9.27 4.15 -23.83
N THR A 5 9.18 4.47 -25.13
CA THR A 5 8.02 5.19 -25.66
C THR A 5 6.94 4.15 -25.97
N HIS A 6 5.88 4.09 -25.16
CA HIS A 6 4.70 3.30 -25.51
C HIS A 6 3.79 4.16 -26.40
N VAL A 7 3.72 3.82 -27.69
CA VAL A 7 2.66 4.34 -28.55
C VAL A 7 1.48 3.39 -28.40
N GLY A 8 0.58 3.73 -27.49
CA GLY A 8 -0.71 3.08 -27.35
C GLY A 8 -1.63 3.41 -28.53
N HIS A 9 -2.81 2.78 -28.58
CA HIS A 9 -3.81 2.78 -29.66
C HIS A 9 -4.36 4.19 -29.99
N GLY A 10 -3.53 5.06 -30.56
CA GLY A 10 -3.86 6.41 -31.00
C GLY A 10 -3.30 7.55 -30.14
N VAL A 11 -2.65 7.25 -29.00
CA VAL A 11 -2.05 8.26 -28.12
C VAL A 11 -0.65 7.82 -27.68
N ARG A 12 0.30 8.76 -27.70
CA ARG A 12 1.68 8.50 -27.27
C ARG A 12 1.84 8.81 -25.79
N VAL A 13 2.27 7.82 -25.01
CA VAL A 13 2.62 7.96 -23.59
C VAL A 13 4.09 7.58 -23.41
N VAL A 14 4.88 8.43 -22.74
CA VAL A 14 6.29 8.14 -22.46
C VAL A 14 6.42 7.64 -21.03
N LEU A 15 6.87 6.39 -20.86
CA LEU A 15 7.02 5.73 -19.55
C LEU A 15 8.46 5.24 -19.34
N ASP A 16 8.86 5.02 -18.09
CA ASP A 16 10.18 4.47 -17.74
C ASP A 16 10.18 2.92 -17.82
N TRP A 17 11.34 2.29 -18.01
CA TRP A 17 11.50 0.84 -18.13
C TRP A 17 11.07 0.05 -16.90
N ASP A 18 11.20 0.65 -15.71
CA ASP A 18 10.76 0.01 -14.46
C ASP A 18 9.26 -0.24 -14.43
N TYR A 19 8.47 0.50 -15.22
CA TYR A 19 7.04 0.26 -15.37
C TYR A 19 6.75 -1.09 -16.03
N HIS A 20 7.46 -1.46 -17.10
CA HIS A 20 7.20 -2.72 -17.81
C HIS A 20 7.37 -3.95 -16.91
N ARG A 21 8.40 -3.96 -16.05
CA ARG A 21 8.62 -5.06 -15.10
C ARG A 21 7.47 -5.17 -14.09
N LEU A 22 6.99 -4.03 -13.58
CA LEU A 22 5.91 -3.98 -12.61
C LEU A 22 4.60 -4.54 -13.17
N ALA A 23 4.21 -4.18 -14.39
CA ALA A 23 2.98 -4.73 -14.97
C ALA A 23 3.11 -6.20 -15.39
N HIS A 24 4.28 -6.66 -15.83
CA HIS A 24 4.48 -8.09 -16.06
C HIS A 24 4.34 -8.90 -14.77
N ALA A 25 4.88 -8.39 -13.65
CA ALA A 25 4.66 -9.01 -12.35
C ALA A 25 3.19 -8.99 -11.95
N ALA A 26 2.49 -7.87 -12.15
CA ALA A 26 1.07 -7.75 -11.85
C ALA A 26 0.20 -8.68 -12.71
N ASP A 27 0.46 -8.80 -14.02
CA ASP A 27 -0.23 -9.74 -14.93
C ASP A 27 -0.04 -11.18 -14.47
N ALA A 28 1.18 -11.57 -14.10
CA ALA A 28 1.46 -12.93 -13.60
C ALA A 28 0.65 -13.24 -12.34
N VAL A 29 0.59 -12.30 -11.40
CA VAL A 29 -0.19 -12.45 -10.15
C VAL A 29 -1.68 -12.53 -10.43
N ILE A 30 -2.22 -11.68 -11.31
CA ILE A 30 -3.64 -11.73 -11.68
C ILE A 30 -3.97 -13.09 -12.29
N ARG A 31 -3.15 -13.59 -13.21
CA ARG A 31 -3.36 -14.91 -13.84
C ARG A 31 -3.27 -16.05 -12.84
N GLU A 32 -2.34 -15.98 -11.90
CA GLU A 32 -2.21 -16.96 -10.82
C GLU A 32 -3.48 -16.99 -9.94
N LEU A 33 -3.89 -15.83 -9.42
CA LEU A 33 -5.03 -15.72 -8.50
C LEU A 33 -6.38 -15.97 -9.20
N THR A 34 -6.49 -15.69 -10.50
CA THR A 34 -7.70 -16.01 -11.28
C THR A 34 -7.70 -17.42 -11.86
N GLY A 35 -6.58 -18.14 -11.83
CA GLY A 35 -6.46 -19.49 -12.41
C GLY A 35 -7.51 -20.50 -11.92
N PRO A 36 -7.81 -20.56 -10.60
CA PRO A 36 -8.88 -21.40 -10.06
C PRO A 36 -10.31 -20.94 -10.41
N TYR A 37 -10.47 -19.76 -11.00
CA TYR A 37 -11.74 -19.06 -11.22
C TYR A 37 -11.93 -18.74 -12.72
N PRO A 38 -12.42 -19.71 -13.52
CA PRO A 38 -12.58 -19.58 -14.97
C PRO A 38 -13.25 -18.29 -15.46
N ARG A 39 -14.32 -17.82 -14.81
CA ARG A 39 -15.05 -16.59 -15.16
C ARG A 39 -14.19 -15.35 -14.98
N ALA A 40 -13.44 -15.26 -13.88
CA ALA A 40 -12.51 -14.17 -13.63
C ALA A 40 -11.33 -14.19 -14.64
N ALA A 41 -10.77 -15.36 -14.92
CA ALA A 41 -9.71 -15.53 -15.91
C ALA A 41 -10.16 -15.15 -17.33
N ILE A 42 -11.37 -15.56 -17.73
CA ILE A 42 -11.98 -15.18 -19.02
C ILE A 42 -12.19 -13.67 -19.08
N LEU A 43 -12.75 -13.06 -18.02
CA LEU A 43 -12.92 -11.61 -17.98
C LEU A 43 -11.58 -10.89 -18.18
N TYR A 44 -10.54 -11.31 -17.44
CA TYR A 44 -9.23 -10.69 -17.50
C TYR A 44 -8.67 -10.69 -18.92
N ALA A 45 -8.62 -11.88 -19.55
CA ALA A 45 -8.12 -12.02 -20.91
C ALA A 45 -8.90 -11.14 -21.89
N ARG A 46 -10.24 -11.11 -21.76
CA ARG A 46 -11.08 -10.29 -22.64
C ARG A 46 -10.85 -8.79 -22.48
N LEU A 47 -10.63 -8.28 -21.27
CA LEU A 47 -10.35 -6.86 -21.05
C LEU A 47 -8.95 -6.48 -21.56
N MET A 48 -7.96 -7.36 -21.38
CA MET A 48 -6.59 -7.16 -21.85
C MET A 48 -6.47 -7.17 -23.38
N ASP A 49 -7.34 -7.92 -24.07
CA ASP A 49 -7.35 -8.02 -25.54
C ASP A 49 -8.35 -7.05 -26.20
N ASP A 50 -9.13 -6.28 -25.45
CA ASP A 50 -10.12 -5.37 -26.02
C ASP A 50 -9.49 -4.03 -26.45
N PRO A 51 -9.43 -3.71 -27.75
CA PRO A 51 -8.86 -2.45 -28.23
C PRO A 51 -9.57 -1.20 -27.68
N GLN A 52 -10.86 -1.28 -27.32
CA GLN A 52 -11.55 -0.16 -26.69
C GLN A 52 -11.08 0.07 -25.25
N VAL A 53 -10.86 -1.01 -24.48
CA VAL A 53 -10.35 -0.91 -23.11
C VAL A 53 -8.91 -0.40 -23.12
N LEU A 54 -8.08 -0.92 -24.02
CA LEU A 54 -6.70 -0.42 -24.22
C LEU A 54 -6.69 1.08 -24.54
N ALA A 55 -7.57 1.54 -25.44
CA ALA A 55 -7.68 2.97 -25.75
C ALA A 55 -8.16 3.83 -24.57
N LEU A 56 -9.08 3.31 -23.72
CA LEU A 56 -9.50 4.00 -22.49
C LEU A 56 -8.31 4.21 -21.55
N TRP A 57 -7.49 3.17 -21.36
CA TRP A 57 -6.29 3.26 -20.51
C TRP A 57 -5.22 4.17 -21.09
N ASP A 58 -4.96 4.11 -22.40
CA ASP A 58 -3.98 4.96 -23.08
C ASP A 58 -4.34 6.44 -22.93
N LEU A 59 -5.61 6.80 -23.17
CA LEU A 59 -6.05 8.18 -23.02
C LEU A 59 -6.04 8.63 -21.55
N THR A 60 -6.37 7.73 -20.62
CA THR A 60 -6.29 7.99 -19.19
C THR A 60 -4.86 8.32 -18.76
N GLY A 61 -3.89 7.47 -19.14
CA GLY A 61 -2.48 7.66 -18.85
C GLY A 61 -1.94 8.95 -19.47
N TYR A 62 -2.31 9.24 -20.73
CA TYR A 62 -1.95 10.50 -21.39
C TYR A 62 -2.48 11.73 -20.65
N MET A 63 -3.75 11.73 -20.26
CA MET A 63 -4.34 12.87 -19.54
C MET A 63 -3.68 13.08 -18.19
N ALA A 64 -3.44 12.01 -17.43
CA ALA A 64 -2.76 12.08 -16.14
C ALA A 64 -1.31 12.59 -16.28
N VAL A 65 -0.50 11.93 -17.11
CA VAL A 65 0.95 12.16 -17.18
C VAL A 65 1.30 13.36 -18.04
N GLU A 66 0.76 13.44 -19.27
CA GLU A 66 1.15 14.46 -20.25
C GLU A 66 0.40 15.79 -20.07
N LYS A 67 -0.84 15.78 -19.57
CA LYS A 67 -1.63 17.01 -19.41
C LYS A 67 -1.64 17.57 -17.99
N LEU A 68 -1.69 16.71 -16.98
CA LEU A 68 -1.87 17.14 -15.59
C LEU A 68 -0.62 17.00 -14.72
N GLY A 69 0.42 16.32 -15.22
CA GLY A 69 1.65 16.07 -14.47
C GLY A 69 1.40 15.25 -13.21
N TYR A 70 0.49 14.29 -13.28
CA TYR A 70 0.29 13.26 -12.26
C TYR A 70 1.04 11.97 -12.64
N ASN A 71 1.09 11.03 -11.71
CA ASN A 71 1.64 9.71 -11.96
C ASN A 71 0.75 8.96 -12.98
N ASP A 72 1.28 7.86 -13.53
CA ASP A 72 0.52 7.01 -14.45
C ASP A 72 -0.80 6.56 -13.80
N HIS A 73 -1.85 6.62 -14.61
CA HIS A 73 -3.19 6.11 -14.31
C HIS A 73 -3.71 5.23 -15.48
N GLY A 74 -2.82 4.81 -16.39
CA GLY A 74 -3.13 3.95 -17.52
C GLY A 74 -3.18 2.45 -17.17
N GLN A 75 -2.90 1.61 -18.16
CA GLN A 75 -3.03 0.15 -18.06
C GLN A 75 -2.16 -0.44 -16.94
N MET A 76 -0.95 0.10 -16.77
CA MET A 76 0.03 -0.40 -15.81
C MET A 76 -0.49 -0.23 -14.38
N HIS A 77 -0.94 0.98 -14.06
CA HIS A 77 -1.63 1.28 -12.81
C HIS A 77 -2.82 0.33 -12.59
N ALA A 78 -3.70 0.21 -13.58
CA ALA A 78 -4.87 -0.66 -13.49
C ALA A 78 -4.49 -2.12 -13.16
N GLN A 79 -3.44 -2.66 -13.78
CA GLN A 79 -2.95 -4.02 -13.48
C GLN A 79 -2.36 -4.14 -12.07
N VAL A 80 -1.59 -3.16 -11.60
CA VAL A 80 -1.04 -3.18 -10.23
C VAL A 80 -2.16 -3.15 -9.19
N VAL A 81 -3.14 -2.25 -9.37
CA VAL A 81 -4.33 -2.19 -8.50
C VAL A 81 -5.11 -3.49 -8.57
N GLY A 82 -5.30 -4.08 -9.77
CA GLY A 82 -5.93 -5.39 -9.94
C GLY A 82 -5.21 -6.50 -9.18
N SER A 83 -3.88 -6.58 -9.28
CA SER A 83 -3.06 -7.54 -8.53
C SER A 83 -3.22 -7.36 -7.02
N ASN A 84 -3.11 -6.12 -6.53
CA ASN A 84 -3.26 -5.81 -5.11
C ASN A 84 -4.67 -6.16 -4.60
N ALA A 85 -5.70 -5.82 -5.37
CA ALA A 85 -7.09 -6.07 -5.02
C ALA A 85 -7.39 -7.58 -4.93
N LEU A 86 -6.89 -8.37 -5.87
CA LEU A 86 -7.03 -9.83 -5.82
C LEU A 86 -6.24 -10.46 -4.67
N ARG A 87 -5.03 -9.97 -4.36
CA ARG A 87 -4.27 -10.43 -3.18
C ARG A 87 -5.05 -10.18 -1.89
N LEU A 88 -5.60 -8.96 -1.73
CA LEU A 88 -6.41 -8.62 -0.57
C LEU A 88 -7.67 -9.47 -0.49
N LEU A 89 -8.42 -9.61 -1.59
CA LEU A 89 -9.60 -10.48 -1.64
C LEU A 89 -9.26 -11.91 -1.21
N HIS A 90 -8.18 -12.47 -1.77
CA HIS A 90 -7.72 -13.82 -1.44
C HIS A 90 -7.40 -13.99 0.05
N LEU A 91 -6.58 -13.11 0.62
CA LEU A 91 -6.19 -13.16 2.04
C LEU A 91 -7.39 -12.97 2.98
N LEU A 92 -8.33 -12.10 2.62
CA LEU A 92 -9.55 -11.88 3.38
C LEU A 92 -10.42 -13.13 3.41
N ILE A 93 -10.59 -13.80 2.26
CA ILE A 93 -11.32 -15.07 2.15
C ILE A 93 -10.63 -16.17 2.97
N GLU A 94 -9.30 -16.30 2.87
CA GLU A 94 -8.54 -17.26 3.67
C GLU A 94 -8.68 -17.01 5.19
N GLY A 95 -8.78 -15.73 5.58
CA GLY A 95 -9.07 -15.31 6.95
C GLY A 95 -10.55 -15.42 7.37
N GLY A 96 -11.42 -16.00 6.53
CA GLY A 96 -12.84 -16.24 6.84
C GLY A 96 -13.76 -15.03 6.64
N VAL A 97 -13.32 -13.99 5.93
CA VAL A 97 -14.16 -12.83 5.57
C VAL A 97 -14.91 -13.15 4.28
N GLU A 98 -16.24 -13.16 4.35
CA GLU A 98 -17.09 -13.45 3.20
C GLU A 98 -17.41 -12.18 2.38
N PRO A 99 -17.24 -12.19 1.04
CA PRO A 99 -17.61 -11.05 0.18
C PRO A 99 -19.11 -10.78 0.15
N ASP A 100 -19.50 -9.51 -0.04
CA ASP A 100 -20.91 -9.11 -0.12
C ASP A 100 -21.64 -9.76 -1.30
N VAL A 101 -20.96 -10.00 -2.42
CA VAL A 101 -21.52 -10.76 -3.55
C VAL A 101 -22.03 -12.14 -3.09
N VAL A 102 -21.33 -12.78 -2.13
CA VAL A 102 -21.71 -14.09 -1.60
C VAL A 102 -22.76 -13.96 -0.51
N THR A 103 -22.56 -13.09 0.47
CA THR A 103 -23.46 -12.95 1.64
C THR A 103 -24.84 -12.38 1.27
N SER A 104 -24.94 -11.69 0.13
CA SER A 104 -26.21 -11.20 -0.42
C SER A 104 -26.92 -12.15 -1.39
N ASP A 105 -26.40 -13.38 -1.57
CA ASP A 105 -26.86 -14.37 -2.56
C ASP A 105 -26.82 -13.85 -4.02
N ALA A 106 -26.03 -12.81 -4.30
CA ALA A 106 -25.91 -12.19 -5.63
C ALA A 106 -25.04 -13.03 -6.59
N GLY A 107 -24.13 -13.84 -6.07
CA GLY A 107 -23.25 -14.69 -6.87
C GLY A 107 -22.44 -15.66 -6.01
N ALA A 108 -21.68 -16.51 -6.68
CA ALA A 108 -20.73 -17.41 -6.04
C ALA A 108 -19.43 -16.67 -5.70
N LEU A 109 -18.52 -17.32 -4.96
CA LEU A 109 -17.22 -16.75 -4.60
C LEU A 109 -16.42 -16.22 -5.80
N GLU A 110 -16.43 -16.97 -6.91
CA GLU A 110 -15.80 -16.57 -8.16
C GLU A 110 -16.35 -15.24 -8.72
N ASP A 111 -17.61 -14.92 -8.45
CA ASP A 111 -18.24 -13.67 -8.90
C ASP A 111 -17.71 -12.47 -8.13
N ALA A 112 -17.24 -12.65 -6.89
CA ALA A 112 -16.51 -11.61 -6.16
C ALA A 112 -15.16 -11.29 -6.81
N TYR A 113 -14.44 -12.30 -7.33
CA TYR A 113 -13.21 -12.10 -8.10
C TYR A 113 -13.48 -11.33 -9.40
N VAL A 114 -14.58 -11.65 -10.10
CA VAL A 114 -15.02 -10.91 -11.30
C VAL A 114 -15.31 -9.45 -10.96
N VAL A 115 -16.04 -9.18 -9.87
CA VAL A 115 -16.37 -7.81 -9.43
C VAL A 115 -15.11 -7.02 -9.09
N VAL A 116 -14.26 -7.56 -8.21
CA VAL A 116 -13.04 -6.87 -7.74
C VAL A 116 -12.10 -6.62 -8.91
N LEU A 117 -11.90 -7.60 -9.80
CA LEU A 117 -11.02 -7.46 -10.94
C LEU A 117 -11.53 -6.44 -11.96
N ALA A 118 -12.82 -6.52 -12.33
CA ALA A 118 -13.43 -5.57 -13.26
C ALA A 118 -13.35 -4.14 -12.73
N ALA A 119 -13.69 -3.95 -11.44
CA ALA A 119 -13.66 -2.65 -10.80
C ALA A 119 -12.24 -2.11 -10.73
N ALA A 120 -11.26 -2.89 -10.25
CA ALA A 120 -9.86 -2.47 -10.15
C ALA A 120 -9.28 -2.08 -11.52
N LEU A 121 -9.60 -2.82 -12.57
CA LEU A 121 -9.09 -2.55 -13.93
C LEU A 121 -9.74 -1.33 -14.58
N LEU A 122 -10.95 -0.94 -14.18
CA LEU A 122 -11.72 0.14 -14.79
C LEU A 122 -11.88 1.37 -13.89
N HIS A 123 -11.45 1.34 -12.63
CA HIS A 123 -11.79 2.38 -11.65
C HIS A 123 -11.38 3.79 -12.08
N ASP A 124 -10.24 3.89 -12.76
CA ASP A 124 -9.60 5.16 -13.04
C ASP A 124 -9.82 5.70 -14.46
N VAL A 125 -10.55 4.97 -15.31
CA VAL A 125 -10.76 5.36 -16.71
C VAL A 125 -11.45 6.72 -16.88
N GLY A 126 -12.14 7.21 -15.84
CA GLY A 126 -12.74 8.54 -15.83
C GLY A 126 -11.74 9.70 -15.86
N ASN A 127 -10.49 9.46 -15.47
CA ASN A 127 -9.43 10.47 -15.55
C ASN A 127 -9.12 10.91 -16.99
N GLN A 128 -9.55 10.14 -18.00
CA GLN A 128 -9.48 10.57 -19.41
C GLN A 128 -10.35 11.80 -19.72
N ILE A 129 -11.39 12.05 -18.91
CA ILE A 129 -12.29 13.19 -19.08
C ILE A 129 -11.81 14.34 -18.20
N ALA A 130 -11.72 14.12 -16.89
CA ALA A 130 -11.19 15.10 -15.94
C ALA A 130 -10.86 14.41 -14.61
N ARG A 131 -9.89 14.98 -13.86
CA ARG A 131 -9.51 14.50 -12.53
C ARG A 131 -10.62 14.68 -11.49
N LYS A 132 -11.29 15.83 -11.50
CA LYS A 132 -12.38 16.11 -10.56
C LYS A 132 -13.64 15.40 -11.03
N GLY A 133 -14.20 14.51 -10.22
CA GLY A 133 -15.38 13.72 -10.57
C GLY A 133 -15.07 12.53 -11.48
N HIS A 134 -13.80 12.11 -11.58
CA HIS A 134 -13.37 10.96 -12.37
C HIS A 134 -14.11 9.67 -11.98
N GLU A 135 -14.59 9.56 -10.75
CA GLU A 135 -15.39 8.44 -10.26
C GLU A 135 -16.71 8.33 -11.05
N ALA A 136 -17.44 9.44 -11.22
CA ALA A 136 -18.70 9.47 -11.95
C ALA A 136 -18.50 9.31 -13.47
N TYR A 137 -17.43 9.89 -14.01
CA TYR A 137 -17.03 9.67 -15.40
C TYR A 137 -16.62 8.21 -15.64
N GLY A 138 -15.92 7.60 -14.68
CA GLY A 138 -15.53 6.20 -14.69
C GLY A 138 -16.73 5.27 -14.75
N VAL A 139 -17.75 5.50 -13.92
CA VAL A 139 -19.03 4.76 -13.99
C VAL A 139 -19.64 4.81 -15.39
N THR A 140 -19.68 6.00 -16.00
CA THR A 140 -20.25 6.21 -17.34
C THR A 140 -19.49 5.45 -18.43
N LEU A 141 -18.15 5.43 -18.34
CA LEU A 141 -17.27 4.79 -19.32
C LEU A 141 -17.16 3.28 -19.11
N ALA A 142 -17.24 2.80 -17.87
CA ALA A 142 -17.15 1.38 -17.54
C ALA A 142 -18.44 0.62 -17.90
N GLN A 143 -19.61 1.23 -17.76
CA GLN A 143 -20.90 0.58 -18.07
C GLN A 143 -20.96 -0.06 -19.48
N PRO A 144 -20.60 0.61 -20.59
CA PRO A 144 -20.60 -0.01 -21.91
C PRO A 144 -19.52 -1.08 -22.10
N VAL A 145 -18.43 -1.05 -21.31
CA VAL A 145 -17.46 -2.15 -21.27
C VAL A 145 -18.12 -3.37 -20.63
N LEU A 146 -18.70 -3.23 -19.43
CA LEU A 146 -19.35 -4.34 -18.71
C LEU A 146 -20.49 -4.95 -19.52
N ALA A 147 -21.31 -4.13 -20.17
CA ALA A 147 -22.41 -4.58 -21.03
C ALA A 147 -21.95 -5.42 -22.24
N ARG A 148 -20.71 -5.21 -22.73
CA ARG A 148 -20.13 -6.01 -23.81
C ARG A 148 -19.45 -7.27 -23.30
N HIS A 149 -18.91 -7.29 -22.08
CA HIS A 149 -18.05 -8.38 -21.60
C HIS A 149 -18.80 -9.41 -20.73
N LEU A 150 -19.65 -8.97 -19.80
CA LEU A 150 -20.34 -9.88 -18.87
C LEU A 150 -21.26 -10.90 -19.57
N PRO A 151 -22.01 -10.58 -20.64
CA PRO A 151 -22.87 -11.55 -21.32
C PRO A 151 -22.13 -12.72 -21.98
N HIS A 152 -20.81 -12.63 -22.18
CA HIS A 152 -20.00 -13.75 -22.65
C HIS A 152 -19.62 -14.74 -21.56
N ILE A 153 -19.82 -14.36 -20.29
CA ILE A 153 -19.44 -15.11 -19.10
C ILE A 153 -20.71 -15.60 -18.39
N TYR A 154 -21.75 -14.78 -18.40
CA TYR A 154 -23.01 -15.01 -17.71
C TYR A 154 -24.17 -15.08 -18.71
N PRO A 155 -24.90 -16.21 -18.78
CA PRO A 155 -26.04 -16.33 -19.68
C PRO A 155 -27.28 -15.57 -19.19
N ASP A 156 -27.41 -15.38 -17.87
CA ASP A 156 -28.54 -14.66 -17.27
C ASP A 156 -28.33 -13.14 -17.27
N PRO A 157 -29.20 -12.36 -17.95
CA PRO A 157 -29.12 -10.90 -17.94
C PRO A 157 -29.32 -10.29 -16.54
N ALA A 158 -30.10 -10.93 -15.67
CA ALA A 158 -30.31 -10.42 -14.31
C ALA A 158 -29.02 -10.50 -13.50
N GLN A 159 -28.32 -11.64 -13.55
CA GLN A 159 -26.99 -11.78 -12.94
C GLN A 159 -25.98 -10.76 -13.51
N CYS A 160 -25.95 -10.54 -14.83
CA CYS A 160 -25.10 -9.51 -15.42
C CYS A 160 -25.35 -8.12 -14.81
N GLN A 161 -26.62 -7.75 -14.64
CA GLN A 161 -27.01 -6.45 -14.10
C GLN A 161 -26.64 -6.31 -12.61
N VAL A 162 -26.80 -7.38 -11.83
CA VAL A 162 -26.42 -7.39 -10.40
C VAL A 162 -24.91 -7.19 -10.26
N LEU A 163 -24.10 -7.98 -10.97
CA LEU A 163 -22.63 -7.86 -10.92
C LEU A 163 -22.15 -6.51 -11.46
N THR A 164 -22.81 -5.97 -12.50
CA THR A 164 -22.56 -4.60 -12.97
C THR A 164 -22.78 -3.58 -11.84
N GLY A 165 -23.84 -3.73 -11.04
CA GLY A 165 -24.11 -2.86 -9.91
C GLY A 165 -22.98 -2.84 -8.88
N PHE A 166 -22.46 -4.02 -8.51
CA PHE A 166 -21.30 -4.14 -7.62
C PHE A 166 -20.04 -3.48 -8.20
N VAL A 167 -19.73 -3.75 -9.47
CA VAL A 167 -18.55 -3.15 -10.13
C VAL A 167 -18.66 -1.63 -10.17
N LEU A 168 -19.80 -1.09 -10.63
CA LEU A 168 -19.99 0.36 -10.73
C LEU A 168 -20.01 1.03 -9.36
N SER A 169 -20.53 0.37 -8.32
CA SER A 169 -20.46 0.84 -6.94
C SER A 169 -19.01 0.95 -6.44
N ALA A 170 -18.17 -0.06 -6.73
CA ALA A 170 -16.75 -0.03 -6.42
C ALA A 170 -16.02 1.11 -7.15
N ILE A 171 -16.26 1.28 -8.45
CA ILE A 171 -15.70 2.40 -9.23
C ILE A 171 -16.13 3.74 -8.65
N ALA A 172 -17.40 3.91 -8.31
CA ALA A 172 -17.94 5.15 -7.78
C ALA A 172 -17.36 5.56 -6.42
N SER A 173 -16.88 4.60 -5.62
CA SER A 173 -16.45 4.82 -4.24
C SER A 173 -14.97 4.55 -3.97
N HIS A 174 -14.16 4.27 -5.00
CA HIS A 174 -12.75 3.88 -4.83
C HIS A 174 -11.88 4.99 -4.19
N ASP A 175 -12.24 6.28 -4.29
CA ASP A 175 -11.58 7.38 -3.57
C ASP A 175 -12.18 7.67 -2.16
N CYS A 176 -13.05 6.77 -1.70
CA CYS A 176 -13.84 6.89 -0.48
C CYS A 176 -14.68 8.18 -0.42
N ASN A 177 -15.22 8.59 -1.57
CA ASN A 177 -16.20 9.66 -1.68
C ASN A 177 -17.19 9.39 -2.82
N PRO A 178 -18.32 8.68 -2.56
CA PRO A 178 -18.79 8.23 -1.25
C PRO A 178 -17.95 7.09 -0.66
N THR A 179 -18.13 6.83 0.63
CA THR A 179 -17.51 5.68 1.31
C THR A 179 -17.94 4.36 0.67
N PRO A 180 -17.04 3.39 0.48
CA PRO A 180 -17.39 2.07 -0.02
C PRO A 180 -18.45 1.39 0.84
N ALA A 181 -19.52 0.90 0.20
CA ALA A 181 -20.62 0.23 0.89
C ALA A 181 -20.48 -1.31 0.92
N THR A 182 -19.65 -1.88 0.04
CA THR A 182 -19.40 -3.33 -0.04
C THR A 182 -17.92 -3.63 0.19
N LEU A 183 -17.62 -4.86 0.60
CA LEU A 183 -16.28 -5.36 0.79
C LEU A 183 -15.46 -5.27 -0.50
N GLU A 184 -16.04 -5.59 -1.65
CA GLU A 184 -15.35 -5.50 -2.94
C GLU A 184 -14.95 -4.06 -3.26
N ALA A 185 -15.85 -3.10 -3.00
CA ALA A 185 -15.56 -1.68 -3.17
C ALA A 185 -14.47 -1.20 -2.19
N ALA A 186 -14.52 -1.67 -0.95
CA ALA A 186 -13.53 -1.37 0.07
C ALA A 186 -12.14 -1.92 -0.31
N ILE A 187 -12.08 -3.15 -0.81
CA ILE A 187 -10.86 -3.80 -1.31
C ILE A 187 -10.25 -2.98 -2.45
N VAL A 188 -11.05 -2.58 -3.44
CA VAL A 188 -10.57 -1.78 -4.58
C VAL A 188 -10.01 -0.44 -4.11
N ALA A 189 -10.68 0.24 -3.17
CA ALA A 189 -10.20 1.51 -2.61
C ALA A 189 -8.83 1.35 -1.93
N VAL A 190 -8.67 0.33 -1.07
CA VAL A 190 -7.41 0.08 -0.35
C VAL A 190 -6.30 -0.39 -1.30
N ALA A 191 -6.63 -1.22 -2.28
CA ALA A 191 -5.69 -1.70 -3.29
C ALA A 191 -5.11 -0.56 -4.15
N ASP A 192 -5.96 0.41 -4.54
CA ASP A 192 -5.53 1.63 -5.20
C ASP A 192 -4.63 2.46 -4.29
N GLY A 193 -5.03 2.63 -3.03
CA GLY A 193 -4.20 3.31 -2.03
C GLY A 193 -2.82 2.67 -1.83
N ALA A 194 -2.68 1.36 -2.02
CA ALA A 194 -1.40 0.64 -1.87
C ALA A 194 -0.44 0.81 -3.06
N ASP A 195 -0.91 1.31 -4.21
CA ASP A 195 -0.08 1.55 -5.40
C ASP A 195 0.68 2.89 -5.30
N MET A 196 1.69 2.94 -4.43
CA MET A 196 2.41 4.18 -4.08
C MET A 196 3.95 4.10 -4.14
N THR A 197 4.53 3.11 -4.82
CA THR A 197 6.00 2.88 -4.85
C THR A 197 6.77 3.92 -5.69
N GLN A 198 8.07 4.12 -5.39
CA GLN A 198 8.93 5.21 -5.93
C GLN A 198 8.89 5.36 -7.45
N GLY A 199 8.80 4.25 -8.19
CA GLY A 199 8.78 4.26 -9.65
C GLY A 199 7.68 5.15 -10.23
N ARG A 200 6.64 5.46 -9.45
CA ARG A 200 5.51 6.28 -9.85
C ARG A 200 5.73 7.78 -9.69
N GLY A 201 6.44 8.23 -8.65
CA GLY A 201 6.63 9.65 -8.34
C GLY A 201 7.77 10.33 -9.11
N GLN A 202 8.75 9.56 -9.57
CA GLN A 202 9.95 10.06 -10.24
C GLN A 202 9.61 10.85 -11.53
N VAL A 203 8.68 10.34 -12.34
CA VAL A 203 8.30 10.97 -13.63
C VAL A 203 7.67 12.35 -13.43
N ALA A 204 6.83 12.51 -12.41
CA ALA A 204 6.21 13.80 -12.09
C ALA A 204 7.25 14.81 -11.56
N PHE A 205 8.18 14.35 -10.72
CA PHE A 205 9.27 15.16 -10.19
C PHE A 205 10.23 15.63 -11.29
N ASP A 206 10.67 14.73 -12.17
CA ASP A 206 11.58 15.01 -13.28
C ASP A 206 10.99 16.01 -14.28
N ARG A 207 9.66 16.08 -14.38
CA ARG A 207 8.91 17.06 -15.18
C ARG A 207 8.71 18.41 -14.48
N GLY A 208 9.36 18.63 -13.33
CA GLY A 208 9.43 19.91 -12.63
C GLY A 208 8.36 20.12 -11.55
N LYS A 209 7.55 19.10 -11.22
CA LYS A 209 6.57 19.18 -10.14
C LYS A 209 7.21 18.82 -8.81
N ALA A 210 7.86 19.80 -8.19
CA ALA A 210 8.48 19.67 -6.87
C ALA A 210 7.49 20.04 -5.74
N ASP A 211 6.35 19.35 -5.67
CA ASP A 211 5.42 19.49 -4.55
C ASP A 211 5.63 18.39 -3.49
N ILE A 212 5.05 18.57 -2.30
CA ILE A 212 5.21 17.62 -1.19
C ILE A 212 4.71 16.22 -1.55
N HIS A 213 3.76 16.10 -2.48
CA HIS A 213 3.18 14.82 -2.90
C HIS A 213 4.17 14.02 -3.77
N ALA A 214 4.86 14.69 -4.70
CA ALA A 214 5.90 14.08 -5.51
C ALA A 214 7.07 13.62 -4.63
N VAL A 215 7.52 14.47 -3.70
CA VAL A 215 8.63 14.15 -2.78
C VAL A 215 8.28 13.00 -1.83
N SER A 216 7.05 12.98 -1.28
CA SER A 216 6.63 11.88 -0.40
C SER A 216 6.48 10.55 -1.14
N ALA A 217 6.00 10.57 -2.39
CA ALA A 217 5.88 9.36 -3.21
C ALA A 217 7.26 8.76 -3.54
N MET A 218 8.25 9.60 -3.80
CA MET A 218 9.64 9.18 -4.02
C MET A 218 10.29 8.57 -2.78
N ALA A 219 9.73 8.73 -1.58
CA ALA A 219 10.28 8.11 -0.38
C ALA A 219 9.84 6.64 -0.20
N ILE A 220 8.77 6.19 -0.86
CA ILE A 220 8.20 4.85 -0.64
C ILE A 220 8.93 3.79 -1.47
N ARG A 221 9.89 3.11 -0.87
CA ARG A 221 10.69 2.06 -1.49
C ARG A 221 9.85 0.88 -1.95
N GLU A 222 9.00 0.35 -1.07
CA GLU A 222 8.26 -0.88 -1.32
C GLU A 222 6.95 -0.91 -0.54
N VAL A 223 5.93 -1.51 -1.14
CA VAL A 223 4.67 -1.86 -0.48
C VAL A 223 4.44 -3.35 -0.70
N THR A 224 4.29 -4.11 0.38
CA THR A 224 4.02 -5.55 0.31
C THR A 224 2.69 -5.89 0.95
N ILE A 225 1.99 -6.86 0.37
CA ILE A 225 0.72 -7.40 0.87
C ILE A 225 0.93 -8.89 1.14
N ARG A 226 0.78 -9.29 2.41
CA ARG A 226 1.05 -10.66 2.90
C ARG A 226 0.01 -11.08 3.94
N PRO A 227 -0.08 -12.38 4.30
CA PRO A 227 -0.88 -12.81 5.44
C PRO A 227 -0.48 -12.06 6.72
N GLY A 228 -1.46 -11.66 7.53
CA GLY A 228 -1.22 -11.06 8.83
C GLY A 228 -1.16 -12.09 9.96
N GLU A 229 -0.60 -11.69 11.10
CA GLU A 229 -0.50 -12.56 12.29
C GLU A 229 -1.81 -12.55 13.09
N GLU A 230 -2.34 -11.37 13.39
CA GLU A 230 -3.60 -11.17 14.14
C GLU A 230 -4.78 -10.79 13.25
N THR A 231 -4.51 -10.48 11.98
CA THR A 231 -5.50 -10.01 11.00
C THR A 231 -5.35 -10.83 9.71
N PRO A 232 -6.43 -11.04 8.93
CA PRO A 232 -6.35 -11.77 7.66
C PRO A 232 -5.22 -11.30 6.73
N ALA A 233 -5.01 -9.99 6.62
CA ALA A 233 -3.96 -9.43 5.77
C ALA A 233 -3.10 -8.41 6.50
N HIS A 234 -1.88 -8.23 5.99
CA HIS A 234 -0.90 -7.25 6.44
C HIS A 234 -0.35 -6.49 5.25
N ILE A 235 -0.37 -5.16 5.35
CA ILE A 235 0.29 -4.25 4.42
C ILE A 235 1.51 -3.66 5.11
N GLU A 236 2.68 -3.88 4.51
CA GLU A 236 3.94 -3.33 4.99
C GLU A 236 4.49 -2.33 3.97
N VAL A 237 4.75 -1.11 4.45
CA VAL A 237 5.30 -0.02 3.65
C VAL A 237 6.71 0.28 4.14
N VAL A 238 7.68 0.11 3.25
CA VAL A 238 9.09 0.44 3.52
C VAL A 238 9.43 1.73 2.80
N MET A 239 10.06 2.66 3.51
CA MET A 239 10.42 3.97 2.98
C MET A 239 11.87 4.34 3.30
N ASP A 240 12.51 5.08 2.40
CA ASP A 240 13.89 5.52 2.55
C ASP A 240 14.02 6.73 3.49
N ASN A 241 12.95 7.51 3.65
CA ASN A 241 12.92 8.64 4.58
C ASN A 241 11.49 8.92 5.10
N PRO A 242 11.34 9.68 6.20
CA PRO A 242 10.04 9.92 6.84
C PRO A 242 9.03 10.71 6.00
N ALA A 243 9.44 11.40 4.92
CA ALA A 243 8.50 12.16 4.09
C ALA A 243 7.43 11.24 3.45
N GLY A 244 7.74 9.95 3.26
CA GLY A 244 6.81 8.95 2.76
C GLY A 244 5.58 8.75 3.65
N LEU A 245 5.70 8.99 4.95
CA LEU A 245 4.60 8.82 5.90
C LEU A 245 3.37 9.63 5.51
N PHE A 246 3.55 10.84 4.97
CA PHE A 246 2.45 11.67 4.52
C PHE A 246 1.62 11.02 3.41
N GLN A 247 2.27 10.30 2.50
CA GLN A 247 1.61 9.55 1.43
C GLN A 247 0.85 8.35 2.00
N VAL A 248 1.48 7.62 2.94
CA VAL A 248 0.86 6.49 3.63
C VAL A 248 -0.39 6.94 4.38
N GLU A 249 -0.32 8.04 5.14
CA GLU A 249 -1.46 8.56 5.90
C GLU A 249 -2.59 9.02 5.00
N LYS A 250 -2.27 9.82 3.97
CA LYS A 250 -3.30 10.46 3.12
C LYS A 250 -3.97 9.52 2.14
N LEU A 251 -3.24 8.55 1.60
CA LEU A 251 -3.77 7.62 0.61
C LEU A 251 -4.22 6.32 1.28
N LEU A 252 -3.27 5.53 1.77
CA LEU A 252 -3.57 4.18 2.23
C LEU A 252 -4.27 4.15 3.58
N GLY A 253 -3.71 4.81 4.61
CA GLY A 253 -4.26 4.83 5.96
C GLY A 253 -5.67 5.42 6.00
N ARG A 254 -5.89 6.56 5.32
CA ARG A 254 -7.22 7.14 5.14
C ARG A 254 -8.21 6.14 4.52
N LYS A 255 -7.86 5.50 3.39
CA LYS A 255 -8.76 4.56 2.71
C LYS A 255 -9.02 3.32 3.55
N LEU A 256 -8.03 2.83 4.28
CA LEU A 256 -8.18 1.70 5.21
C LEU A 256 -9.25 1.99 6.26
N VAL A 257 -9.17 3.15 6.90
CA VAL A 257 -10.12 3.59 7.95
C VAL A 257 -11.50 3.92 7.38
N LEU A 258 -11.57 4.66 6.27
CA LEU A 258 -12.86 5.06 5.70
C LEU A 258 -13.62 3.85 5.15
N SER A 259 -12.93 2.90 4.53
CA SER A 259 -13.52 1.67 4.01
C SER A 259 -13.89 0.67 5.10
N GLY A 260 -13.38 0.84 6.32
CA GLY A 260 -13.61 -0.08 7.43
C GLY A 260 -12.77 -1.36 7.35
N LEU A 261 -11.72 -1.40 6.52
CA LEU A 261 -10.85 -2.57 6.39
C LEU A 261 -9.74 -2.62 7.44
N GLU A 262 -9.58 -1.58 8.25
CA GLU A 262 -8.60 -1.55 9.36
C GLU A 262 -8.84 -2.64 10.41
N ARG A 263 -10.03 -3.25 10.43
CA ARG A 263 -10.36 -4.39 11.30
C ARG A 263 -9.86 -5.74 10.76
N TYR A 264 -9.56 -5.82 9.46
CA TYR A 264 -9.12 -7.04 8.77
C TYR A 264 -7.72 -6.95 8.19
N ILE A 265 -7.18 -5.73 8.10
CA ILE A 265 -5.89 -5.46 7.48
C ILE A 265 -5.06 -4.64 8.45
N SER A 266 -3.94 -5.21 8.89
CA SER A 266 -2.93 -4.47 9.64
C SER A 266 -2.05 -3.65 8.69
N LEU A 267 -1.64 -2.45 9.11
CA LEU A 267 -0.77 -1.56 8.34
C LEU A 267 0.43 -1.13 9.17
N ARG A 268 1.63 -1.43 8.67
CA ARG A 268 2.92 -1.06 9.26
C ARG A 268 3.75 -0.27 8.25
N ALA A 269 4.30 0.86 8.66
CA ALA A 269 5.08 1.76 7.83
C ALA A 269 6.43 2.06 8.48
N CYS A 270 7.53 1.73 7.81
CA CYS A 270 8.87 1.74 8.40
C CYS A 270 9.88 2.52 7.57
N VAL A 271 10.65 3.38 8.25
CA VAL A 271 11.77 4.12 7.64
C VAL A 271 13.07 3.32 7.82
N ILE A 272 13.81 3.09 6.73
CA ILE A 272 15.17 2.53 6.76
C ILE A 272 16.15 3.62 7.21
N PRO A 273 16.96 3.41 8.27
CA PRO A 273 18.02 4.37 8.63
C PRO A 273 19.12 4.43 7.56
N GLU A 274 19.71 5.61 7.36
CA GLU A 274 20.93 5.73 6.55
C GLU A 274 22.08 4.88 7.15
N ALA A 275 22.88 4.28 6.27
CA ALA A 275 23.75 3.11 6.48
C ALA A 275 24.90 3.25 7.52
N ASP A 276 24.91 4.27 8.37
CA ASP A 276 26.00 4.54 9.33
C ASP A 276 25.65 4.20 10.78
N GLN A 277 24.55 3.47 11.01
CA GLN A 277 24.17 2.96 12.33
C GLN A 277 24.15 1.44 12.32
N THR A 278 25.19 0.84 12.89
CA THR A 278 25.38 -0.61 13.07
C THR A 278 24.33 -1.28 13.97
N ASN A 279 23.31 -0.55 14.43
CA ASN A 279 22.09 -1.07 15.04
C ASN A 279 20.89 -0.69 14.17
N GLN A 280 20.42 -1.62 13.33
CA GLN A 280 19.26 -1.47 12.44
C GLN A 280 17.97 -1.20 13.23
N SER A 281 17.76 0.06 13.60
CA SER A 281 16.56 0.51 14.31
C SER A 281 15.57 1.03 13.27
N PHE A 282 14.62 0.21 12.83
CA PHE A 282 13.54 0.74 11.99
C PHE A 282 12.64 1.65 12.84
N HIS A 283 12.44 2.89 12.39
CA HIS A 283 11.39 3.74 12.95
C HIS A 283 10.07 3.36 12.28
N CYS A 284 9.31 2.51 12.95
CA CYS A 284 8.05 1.98 12.44
C CYS A 284 6.85 2.62 13.11
N LEU A 285 5.83 2.87 12.31
CA LEU A 285 4.51 3.29 12.75
C LEU A 285 3.50 2.22 12.36
N VAL A 286 2.57 1.93 13.25
CA VAL A 286 1.48 0.98 13.03
C VAL A 286 0.15 1.72 13.10
N LEU A 287 -0.77 1.39 12.20
CA LEU A 287 -2.13 1.92 12.27
C LEU A 287 -2.92 1.15 13.34
N ARG A 288 -3.27 1.83 14.44
CA ARG A 288 -4.07 1.28 15.53
C ARG A 288 -5.22 2.23 15.85
N GLN A 289 -6.45 1.69 15.92
CA GLN A 289 -7.65 2.47 16.21
C GLN A 289 -7.80 3.70 15.28
N GLY A 290 -7.47 3.52 14.00
CA GLY A 290 -7.55 4.57 12.97
C GLY A 290 -6.50 5.68 13.07
N ARG A 291 -5.44 5.49 13.87
CA ARG A 291 -4.33 6.46 13.99
C ARG A 291 -2.98 5.75 13.90
N PHE A 292 -2.01 6.40 13.28
CA PHE A 292 -0.63 5.93 13.32
C PHE A 292 -0.05 6.14 14.72
N GLN A 293 0.58 5.10 15.24
CA GLN A 293 1.24 5.10 16.54
C GLN A 293 2.63 4.49 16.37
N PRO A 294 3.65 4.96 17.13
CA PRO A 294 4.94 4.29 17.18
C PRO A 294 4.76 2.81 17.46
N GLU A 295 5.42 1.97 16.66
CA GLU A 295 5.54 0.57 17.00
C GLU A 295 6.40 0.48 18.25
N THR A 296 5.74 0.22 19.38
CA THR A 296 6.45 -0.19 20.58
C THR A 296 7.04 -1.56 20.26
N LEU A 297 8.33 -1.60 19.91
CA LEU A 297 9.09 -2.84 19.95
C LEU A 297 8.80 -3.46 21.33
N PRO A 298 8.39 -4.74 21.42
CA PRO A 298 8.45 -5.40 22.71
C PRO A 298 9.86 -5.16 23.27
N PRO A 299 10.01 -4.83 24.57
CA PRO A 299 11.34 -4.75 25.15
C PRO A 299 12.06 -6.04 24.74
N GLN A 300 13.23 -5.91 24.13
CA GLN A 300 14.00 -7.09 23.71
C GLN A 300 14.09 -8.00 24.94
N PRO A 301 13.58 -9.24 24.88
CA PRO A 301 13.77 -10.15 25.99
C PRO A 301 15.28 -10.39 26.07
N ASP A 302 15.86 -10.04 27.21
CA ASP A 302 17.24 -10.39 27.61
C ASP A 302 18.38 -9.45 27.21
N GLU A 303 18.17 -8.14 27.06
CA GLU A 303 19.25 -7.20 27.42
C GLU A 303 19.24 -7.03 28.95
N PRO A 304 20.26 -7.51 29.69
CA PRO A 304 20.35 -7.26 31.11
C PRO A 304 20.33 -5.75 31.34
N TRP A 305 19.53 -5.31 32.31
CA TRP A 305 19.40 -3.89 32.59
C TRP A 305 20.79 -3.33 32.90
N PRO A 306 21.17 -2.17 32.32
CA PRO A 306 22.41 -1.51 32.69
C PRO A 306 22.49 -1.33 34.21
N VAL A 307 23.51 -1.92 34.83
CA VAL A 307 23.72 -1.82 36.27
C VAL A 307 24.48 -0.53 36.57
N ASP A 308 23.96 0.30 37.48
CA ASP A 308 24.66 1.49 37.96
C ASP A 308 25.95 1.06 38.68
N PRO A 309 27.15 1.42 38.18
CA PRO A 309 28.41 0.93 38.71
C PRO A 309 28.74 1.47 40.11
N VAL A 310 28.02 2.50 40.58
CA VAL A 310 28.22 3.09 41.91
C VAL A 310 27.44 2.34 42.99
N CYS A 311 26.25 1.84 42.68
CA CYS A 311 25.35 1.25 43.68
C CYS A 311 24.87 -0.17 43.37
N GLY A 312 25.08 -0.68 42.16
CA GLY A 312 24.64 -2.01 41.75
C GLY A 312 23.15 -2.11 41.41
N MET A 313 22.46 -0.98 41.24
CA MET A 313 21.02 -0.96 40.93
C MET A 313 20.78 -1.10 39.43
N ASP A 314 19.83 -1.95 39.05
CA ASP A 314 19.36 -2.08 37.66
C ASP A 314 18.70 -0.77 37.19
N VAL A 315 19.12 -0.26 36.04
CA VAL A 315 18.60 0.98 35.44
C VAL A 315 17.84 0.65 34.17
N ALA A 316 16.53 0.86 34.18
CA ALA A 316 15.71 0.65 32.97
C ALA A 316 16.17 1.58 31.84
N PRO A 317 16.34 1.09 30.60
CA PRO A 317 16.63 1.93 29.44
C PRO A 317 15.55 3.01 29.29
N GLY A 318 15.94 4.29 29.43
CA GLY A 318 15.03 5.45 29.38
C GLY A 318 14.61 6.03 30.74
N GLN A 319 14.95 5.39 31.87
CA GLN A 319 14.71 5.92 33.23
C GLN A 319 16.00 6.39 33.94
N ALA A 320 17.13 6.40 33.25
CA ALA A 320 18.39 6.86 33.82
C ALA A 320 18.33 8.35 34.18
N ALA A 321 18.70 8.70 35.42
CA ALA A 321 18.85 10.09 35.85
C ALA A 321 20.00 10.80 35.13
N GLY A 322 20.93 10.03 34.55
CA GLY A 322 21.95 10.51 33.64
C GLY A 322 22.77 9.38 33.04
N SER A 323 23.60 9.69 32.03
CA SER A 323 24.57 8.75 31.46
C SER A 323 25.90 9.42 31.15
N ILE A 324 26.99 8.64 31.16
CA ILE A 324 28.36 9.09 30.84
C ILE A 324 29.00 8.10 29.89
N LEU A 325 29.73 8.61 28.90
CA LEU A 325 30.63 7.81 28.08
C LEU A 325 32.03 7.83 28.69
N TYR A 326 32.56 6.68 29.11
CA TYR A 326 33.90 6.52 29.68
C TYR A 326 34.60 5.33 29.02
N HIS A 327 35.81 5.55 28.47
CA HIS A 327 36.55 4.56 27.65
C HIS A 327 35.73 3.86 26.55
N GLY A 328 34.79 4.57 25.92
CA GLY A 328 33.95 4.03 24.85
C GLY A 328 32.74 3.22 25.33
N ILE A 329 32.59 2.99 26.64
CA ILE A 329 31.43 2.33 27.25
C ILE A 329 30.50 3.39 27.84
N ARG A 330 29.19 3.27 27.60
CA ARG A 330 28.18 4.17 28.18
C ARG A 330 27.67 3.58 29.49
N TYR A 331 27.87 4.30 30.58
CA TYR A 331 27.34 3.98 31.91
C TYR A 331 26.06 4.78 32.19
N HIS A 332 25.09 4.13 32.84
CA HIS A 332 23.79 4.70 33.20
C HIS A 332 23.65 4.76 34.73
N PHE A 333 23.01 5.81 35.26
CA PHE A 333 22.93 6.04 36.70
C PHE A 333 21.49 6.17 37.20
N CYS A 334 21.20 5.57 38.34
CA CYS A 334 19.88 5.56 38.97
C CYS A 334 19.51 6.93 39.58
N SER A 335 20.51 7.78 39.85
CA SER A 335 20.33 9.10 40.46
C SER A 335 21.44 10.08 40.06
N GLU A 336 21.15 11.37 40.15
CA GLU A 336 22.17 12.43 39.96
C GLU A 336 23.34 12.31 40.96
N ALA A 337 23.08 11.76 42.15
CA ALA A 337 24.12 11.49 43.14
C ALA A 337 25.10 10.40 42.70
N CYS A 338 24.62 9.30 42.10
CA CYS A 338 25.48 8.25 41.55
C CYS A 338 26.25 8.75 40.33
N LEU A 339 25.59 9.52 39.45
CA LEU A 339 26.24 10.22 38.34
C LEU A 339 27.39 11.12 38.81
N SER A 340 27.17 11.92 39.86
CA SER A 340 28.20 12.81 40.40
C SER A 340 29.39 12.03 40.96
N ARG A 341 29.13 10.98 41.77
CA ARG A 341 30.18 10.14 42.35
C ARG A 341 31.04 9.47 41.29
N PHE A 342 30.41 8.98 40.22
CA PHE A 342 31.14 8.39 39.10
C PHE A 342 31.97 9.43 38.34
N ARG A 343 31.52 10.69 38.21
CA ARG A 343 32.34 11.77 37.61
C ARG A 343 33.58 12.11 38.43
N ASP A 344 33.46 12.04 39.75
CA ASP A 344 34.53 12.44 40.67
C ASP A 344 35.68 11.42 40.69
N ASP A 345 35.38 10.12 40.59
CA ASP A 345 36.40 9.06 40.46
C ASP A 345 35.89 7.88 39.62
N PRO A 346 35.87 8.00 38.27
CA PRO A 346 35.35 6.94 37.39
C PRO A 346 36.16 5.64 37.50
N SER A 347 37.48 5.76 37.70
CA SER A 347 38.42 4.63 37.79
C SER A 347 38.13 3.70 38.96
N HIS A 348 37.55 4.20 40.04
CA HIS A 348 37.19 3.39 41.21
C HIS A 348 36.05 2.40 40.93
N TYR A 349 35.13 2.76 40.02
CA TYR A 349 33.89 2.00 39.79
C TYR A 349 33.93 1.04 38.59
N VAL A 350 35.00 1.08 37.80
CA VAL A 350 35.10 0.29 36.55
C VAL A 350 36.24 -0.74 36.56
N GLN A 351 36.93 -0.94 37.69
CA GLN A 351 37.92 -2.00 37.83
C GLN A 351 37.23 -3.36 38.00
N GLY A 352 36.98 -4.05 36.88
CA GLY A 352 36.29 -5.33 36.89
C GLY A 352 36.43 -6.22 35.66
N ASP A 353 36.64 -5.69 34.45
CA ASP A 353 36.67 -6.53 33.23
C ASP A 353 37.90 -6.23 32.37
N ALA A 354 39.02 -6.85 32.73
CA ALA A 354 40.14 -7.11 31.84
C ALA A 354 40.48 -8.60 31.95
N SER A 355 39.80 -9.43 31.17
CA SER A 355 40.18 -10.81 30.80
C SER A 355 39.42 -11.25 29.56
#